data_AF-A0A447JEQ4-F1
#
_entry.id   AF-A0A447JEQ4-F1
#
_cell.length_a   1.000
_cell.length_b   1.000
_cell.length_c   1.000
_cell.angle_alpha   90.00
_cell.angle_beta   90.00
_cell.angle_gamma   90.00
#
_symmetry.space_group_name_H-M   'P 1'
#
loop_
_entity.id
_entity.type
_entity.pdbx_description
1 polymer ?
#
loop_
_entity_poly.entity_id
_entity_poly.type
_entity_poly.pdbx_seq_one_letter_code
_entity_poly.pdbx_strand_id
1 'polypeptide(L)'
;MAQSCRYFYEDFSEFDADAAKKHLRPVARQPLEVVRDKLSAITDWSAENVHHAIQATADELEVGMGKVGMPLRVAVTGAGQSPALDVTVHAIGKTRSIERINKALGFIAERESQQ
;
A
#
# COMPACT_ATOMS: atom_id res chain seq x y z
N MET A 1 19.95 -6.98 11.11
CA MET A 1 18.76 -6.52 11.87
C MET A 1 18.60 -4.98 11.91
N ALA A 2 19.00 -4.23 10.87
CA ALA A 2 18.80 -2.76 10.81
C ALA A 2 18.13 -2.26 9.51
N GLN A 3 17.74 -3.17 8.61
CA GLN A 3 17.07 -2.80 7.35
C GLN A 3 15.55 -2.67 7.52
N SER A 4 14.95 -3.35 8.50
CA SER A 4 13.50 -3.45 8.72
C SER A 4 12.84 -2.21 9.34
N CYS A 5 13.59 -1.13 9.56
CA CYS A 5 13.03 0.11 10.12
C CYS A 5 13.15 1.33 9.18
N ARG A 6 13.82 1.20 8.03
CA ARG A 6 14.12 2.36 7.17
C ARG A 6 12.86 3.02 6.60
N TYR A 7 11.87 2.23 6.21
CA TYR A 7 10.61 2.74 5.65
C TYR A 7 9.75 3.57 6.61
N PHE A 8 10.07 3.61 7.91
CA PHE A 8 9.41 4.51 8.86
C PHE A 8 9.98 5.94 8.81
N TYR A 9 11.24 6.11 8.37
CA TYR A 9 11.98 7.38 8.46
C TYR A 9 12.47 7.90 7.11
N GLU A 10 12.62 7.02 6.11
CA GLU A 10 13.06 7.35 4.77
C GLU A 10 11.94 7.03 3.77
N ASP A 11 11.69 7.97 2.86
CA ASP A 11 10.99 7.64 1.62
C ASP A 11 11.92 6.86 0.69
N PHE A 12 11.35 5.94 -0.07
CA PHE A 12 12.09 5.16 -1.05
C PHE A 12 11.96 5.80 -2.43
N SER A 13 13.07 5.88 -3.17
CA SER A 13 13.08 6.35 -4.55
C SER A 13 12.54 5.30 -5.51
N GLU A 14 12.74 4.02 -5.23
CA GLU A 14 12.37 2.89 -6.10
C GLU A 14 11.70 1.76 -5.32
N PHE A 15 10.86 0.98 -6.00
CA PHE A 15 10.30 -0.25 -5.44
C PHE A 15 11.28 -1.40 -5.62
N ASP A 16 11.33 -2.33 -4.66
CA ASP A 16 11.98 -3.62 -4.83
C ASP A 16 11.43 -4.32 -6.09
N ALA A 17 12.32 -4.65 -7.02
CA ALA A 17 11.94 -5.11 -8.35
C ALA A 17 11.11 -6.40 -8.32
N ASP A 18 11.44 -7.33 -7.43
CA ASP A 18 10.74 -8.61 -7.29
C ASP A 18 9.35 -8.44 -6.67
N ALA A 19 9.25 -7.64 -5.61
CA ALA A 19 7.97 -7.33 -4.97
C ALA A 19 7.05 -6.54 -5.91
N ALA A 20 7.59 -5.53 -6.60
CA ALA A 20 6.85 -4.73 -7.56
C ALA A 20 6.34 -5.57 -8.72
N LYS A 21 7.19 -6.44 -9.30
CA LYS A 21 6.80 -7.36 -10.38
C LYS A 21 5.66 -8.29 -9.97
N LYS A 22 5.64 -8.76 -8.73
CA LYS A 22 4.63 -9.70 -8.23
C LYS A 22 3.32 -9.02 -7.80
N HIS A 23 3.41 -7.83 -7.21
CA HIS A 23 2.29 -7.24 -6.46
C HIS A 23 1.82 -5.88 -7.00
N LEU A 24 2.62 -5.14 -7.77
CA LEU A 24 2.22 -3.90 -8.45
C LEU A 24 1.94 -4.18 -9.93
N ARG A 25 0.92 -5.02 -10.16
CA ARG A 25 0.42 -5.39 -11.49
C ARG A 25 -0.86 -4.60 -11.81
N PRO A 26 -1.32 -4.54 -13.07
CA PRO A 26 -2.57 -3.87 -13.45
C PRO A 26 -3.77 -4.18 -12.53
N VAL A 27 -3.94 -5.46 -12.17
CA VAL A 27 -5.01 -5.92 -11.26
C VAL A 27 -4.96 -5.31 -9.85
N ALA A 28 -3.82 -4.78 -9.42
CA ALA A 28 -3.67 -4.12 -8.12
C ALA A 28 -4.13 -2.67 -8.12
N ARG A 29 -4.38 -2.08 -9.30
CA ARG A 29 -4.77 -0.68 -9.44
C ARG A 29 -6.05 -0.35 -8.67
N GLN A 30 -7.14 -1.06 -8.96
CA GLN A 30 -8.43 -0.81 -8.32
C GLN A 30 -8.38 -1.00 -6.79
N PRO A 31 -7.81 -2.09 -6.24
CA PRO A 31 -7.60 -2.20 -4.79
C PRO A 31 -6.83 -1.04 -4.17
N LEU A 32 -5.78 -0.54 -4.84
CA LEU A 32 -4.96 0.57 -4.35
C LEU A 32 -5.70 1.91 -4.41
N GLU A 33 -6.49 2.16 -5.45
CA GLU A 33 -7.33 3.36 -5.57
C GLU A 33 -8.39 3.39 -4.45
N VAL A 34 -9.12 2.29 -4.26
CA VAL A 34 -10.19 2.21 -3.25
C VAL A 34 -9.63 2.33 -1.83
N VAL A 35 -8.55 1.61 -1.51
CA VAL A 35 -7.97 1.69 -0.15
C VAL A 35 -7.38 3.07 0.11
N ARG A 36 -6.76 3.72 -0.88
CA ARG A 36 -6.27 5.11 -0.75
C ARG A 36 -7.42 6.04 -0.39
N ASP A 37 -8.54 5.93 -1.09
CA ASP A 37 -9.68 6.82 -0.88
C ASP A 37 -10.28 6.60 0.52
N LYS A 38 -10.43 5.35 0.96
CA LYS A 38 -10.86 5.03 2.33
C LYS A 38 -9.88 5.54 3.40
N LEU A 39 -8.57 5.33 3.21
CA LEU A 39 -7.55 5.86 4.12
C LEU A 39 -7.58 7.40 4.17
N SER A 40 -7.84 8.06 3.04
CA SER A 40 -7.97 9.52 2.96
C SER A 40 -9.18 10.06 3.72
N ALA A 41 -10.23 9.26 3.86
CA ALA A 41 -11.44 9.62 4.60
C ALA A 41 -11.32 9.43 6.13
N ILE A 42 -10.29 8.72 6.62
CA ILE A 42 -10.09 8.52 8.06
C ILE A 42 -9.80 9.84 8.75
N THR A 43 -10.63 10.23 9.72
CA THR A 43 -10.42 11.45 10.53
C THR A 43 -9.58 11.16 11.77
N ASP A 44 -9.89 10.06 12.46
CA ASP A 44 -9.10 9.56 13.60
C ASP A 44 -8.09 8.50 13.15
N TRP A 45 -6.82 8.88 13.02
CA TRP A 45 -5.78 8.01 12.45
C TRP A 45 -5.24 7.01 13.49
N SER A 46 -5.94 5.88 13.63
CA SER A 46 -5.55 4.74 14.48
C SER A 46 -5.27 3.48 13.64
N ALA A 47 -4.50 2.53 14.19
CA ALA A 47 -4.25 1.25 13.52
C ALA A 47 -5.54 0.46 13.27
N GLU A 48 -6.51 0.53 14.19
CA GLU A 48 -7.83 -0.08 14.05
C GLU A 48 -8.61 0.50 12.86
N ASN A 49 -8.69 1.83 12.73
CA ASN A 49 -9.38 2.47 11.61
C ASN A 49 -8.68 2.19 10.27
N VAL A 50 -7.35 2.08 10.28
CA VAL A 50 -6.58 1.64 9.11
C VAL A 50 -6.92 0.19 8.74
N HIS A 51 -6.97 -0.72 9.72
CA HIS A 51 -7.37 -2.10 9.50
C HIS A 51 -8.78 -2.18 8.87
N HIS A 52 -9.74 -1.44 9.42
CA HIS A 52 -11.10 -1.38 8.88
C HIS A 52 -11.15 -0.86 7.45
N ALA A 53 -10.36 0.16 7.10
CA ALA A 53 -10.29 0.64 5.72
C ALA A 53 -9.75 -0.43 4.74
N ILE A 54 -8.74 -1.19 5.16
CA ILE A 54 -8.19 -2.29 4.35
C ILE A 54 -9.22 -3.41 4.20
N GLN A 55 -9.85 -3.84 5.30
CA GLN A 55 -10.87 -4.89 5.29
C GLN A 55 -12.09 -4.48 4.44
N ALA A 56 -12.61 -3.27 4.64
CA ALA A 56 -13.73 -2.75 3.87
C ALA A 56 -13.41 -2.65 2.37
N THR A 57 -12.15 -2.44 1.99
CA THR A 57 -11.73 -2.49 0.58
C THR A 57 -11.81 -3.92 0.02
N ALA A 58 -11.35 -4.90 0.79
CA ALA A 58 -11.42 -6.31 0.40
C ALA A 58 -12.88 -6.76 0.24
N ASP A 59 -13.73 -6.36 1.18
CA ASP A 59 -15.16 -6.69 1.17
C ASP A 59 -15.90 -6.02 0.01
N GLU A 60 -15.69 -4.71 -0.21
CA GLU A 60 -16.32 -3.95 -1.30
C GLU A 60 -15.97 -4.50 -2.68
N LEU A 61 -14.73 -4.93 -2.87
CA LEU A 61 -14.26 -5.48 -4.14
C LEU A 61 -14.50 -6.99 -4.26
N GLU A 62 -15.07 -7.62 -3.23
CA GLU A 62 -15.27 -9.08 -3.13
C GLU A 62 -13.97 -9.87 -3.40
N VAL A 63 -12.83 -9.35 -2.91
CA VAL A 63 -11.52 -9.98 -3.05
C VAL A 63 -10.95 -10.40 -1.69
N GLY A 64 -10.13 -11.44 -1.67
CA GLY A 64 -9.43 -11.82 -0.44
C GLY A 64 -8.41 -10.77 0.02
N MET A 65 -8.21 -10.65 1.33
CA MET A 65 -7.28 -9.68 1.94
C MET A 65 -5.86 -9.69 1.35
N GLY A 66 -5.37 -10.84 0.86
CA GLY A 66 -4.06 -10.91 0.20
C GLY A 66 -3.97 -10.08 -1.10
N LYS A 67 -5.09 -9.83 -1.78
CA LYS A 67 -5.17 -9.02 -3.01
C LYS A 67 -5.17 -7.52 -2.76
N VAL A 68 -5.54 -7.08 -1.56
CA VAL A 68 -5.43 -5.67 -1.13
C VAL A 68 -4.13 -5.46 -0.35
N GLY A 69 -3.87 -6.33 0.62
CA GLY A 69 -2.79 -6.17 1.58
C GLY A 69 -1.39 -6.27 0.99
N MET A 70 -1.12 -7.21 0.07
CA MET A 70 0.22 -7.30 -0.53
C MET A 70 0.55 -6.10 -1.42
N PRO A 71 -0.33 -5.67 -2.36
CA PRO A 71 -0.08 -4.45 -3.09
C PRO A 71 0.09 -3.23 -2.19
N LEU A 72 -0.78 -3.06 -1.18
CA LEU A 72 -0.68 -1.94 -0.25
C LEU A 72 0.65 -1.98 0.52
N ARG A 73 1.10 -3.15 0.98
CA ARG A 73 2.39 -3.32 1.66
C ARG A 73 3.55 -2.82 0.81
N VAL A 74 3.61 -3.26 -0.45
CA VAL A 74 4.66 -2.82 -1.38
C VAL A 74 4.52 -1.33 -1.67
N ALA A 75 3.30 -0.83 -1.83
CA ALA A 75 3.04 0.57 -2.06
C ALA A 75 3.57 1.45 -0.91
N VAL A 76 3.34 1.10 0.35
CA VAL A 76 3.73 1.96 1.49
C VAL A 76 5.14 1.71 2.03
N THR A 77 5.75 0.56 1.76
CA THR A 77 7.11 0.25 2.27
C THR A 77 8.19 0.22 1.20
N GLY A 78 7.81 0.17 -0.08
CA GLY A 78 8.74 -0.09 -1.18
C GLY A 78 9.14 -1.56 -1.31
N ALA A 79 8.72 -2.44 -0.39
CA ALA A 79 9.19 -3.81 -0.27
C ALA A 79 8.07 -4.81 0.07
N GLY A 80 8.36 -6.11 -0.05
CA GLY A 80 7.38 -7.18 0.19
C GLY A 80 7.17 -7.57 1.65
N GLN A 81 8.00 -7.10 2.58
CA GLN A 81 8.01 -7.55 3.98
C GLN A 81 7.84 -6.38 4.96
N SER A 82 6.91 -6.54 5.90
CA SER A 82 6.63 -5.61 6.98
C SER A 82 6.06 -6.38 8.19
N PRO A 83 5.99 -5.77 9.38
CA PRO A 83 5.08 -6.20 10.43
C PRO A 83 3.60 -6.20 9.96
N ALA A 84 2.67 -6.29 10.90
CA ALA A 84 1.24 -6.12 10.63
C ALA A 84 1.00 -4.84 9.78
N LEU A 85 0.22 -4.99 8.71
CA LEU A 85 0.13 -3.97 7.65
C LEU A 85 -0.55 -2.70 8.15
N ASP A 86 -1.64 -2.86 8.88
CA ASP A 86 -2.37 -1.82 9.59
C ASP A 86 -1.46 -1.02 10.54
N VAL A 87 -0.67 -1.69 11.37
CA VAL A 87 0.31 -1.05 12.26
C VAL A 87 1.38 -0.31 11.46
N THR A 88 1.84 -0.91 10.36
CA THR A 88 2.85 -0.32 9.48
C THR A 88 2.34 0.97 8.83
N VAL A 89 1.15 0.92 8.22
CA VAL A 89 0.49 2.09 7.59
C VAL A 89 0.20 3.17 8.63
N HIS A 90 -0.30 2.78 9.81
CA HIS A 90 -0.54 3.72 10.90
C HIS A 90 0.75 4.46 11.30
N ALA A 91 1.84 3.72 11.52
CA ALA A 91 3.14 4.28 11.91
C ALA A 91 3.80 5.14 10.83
N ILE A 92 3.59 4.85 9.53
CA ILE A 92 4.02 5.71 8.43
C ILE A 92 3.26 7.04 8.45
N GLY A 93 1.98 6.99 8.81
CA GLY A 93 1.09 8.14 8.85
C GLY A 93 0.28 8.32 7.57
N LYS A 94 -0.84 9.02 7.70
CA LYS A 94 -1.85 9.21 6.64
C LYS A 94 -1.29 9.81 5.36
N THR A 95 -0.71 11.01 5.45
CA THR A 95 -0.22 11.77 4.29
C THR A 95 0.82 10.99 3.50
N ARG A 96 1.86 10.48 4.18
CA ARG A 96 2.92 9.68 3.55
C ARG A 96 2.39 8.39 2.94
N SER A 97 1.43 7.72 3.60
CA SER A 97 0.83 6.51 3.05
C SER A 97 0.08 6.79 1.75
N ILE A 98 -0.71 7.87 1.69
CA ILE A 98 -1.45 8.28 0.49
C ILE A 98 -0.50 8.63 -0.66
N GLU A 99 0.55 9.41 -0.39
CA GLU A 99 1.56 9.78 -1.39
C GLU A 99 2.27 8.56 -1.97
N ARG A 100 2.65 7.61 -1.11
CA ARG A 100 3.30 6.36 -1.51
C ARG A 100 2.36 5.45 -2.33
N ILE A 101 1.06 5.41 -2.00
CA ILE A 101 0.07 4.71 -2.82
C ILE A 101 -0.07 5.36 -4.20
N ASN A 102 -0.12 6.69 -4.28
CA ASN A 102 -0.16 7.40 -5.56
C ASN A 102 1.08 7.11 -6.42
N LYS A 103 2.26 7.02 -5.81
CA LYS A 103 3.49 6.59 -6.49
C LYS A 103 3.36 5.17 -7.06
N ALA A 104 2.79 4.24 -6.30
CA ALA A 104 2.55 2.88 -6.77
C ALA A 104 1.56 2.81 -7.93
N LEU A 105 0.51 3.65 -7.91
CA LEU A 105 -0.46 3.77 -9.00
C LEU A 105 0.20 4.32 -10.27
N GLY A 106 1.07 5.34 -10.15
CA GLY A 106 1.86 5.85 -11.27
C GLY A 106 2.76 4.77 -11.89
N PHE A 107 3.45 3.99 -11.05
CA PHE A 107 4.27 2.86 -11.49
C PHE A 107 3.45 1.80 -12.23
N ILE A 108 2.23 1.49 -11.78
CA ILE A 108 1.35 0.55 -12.49
C ILE A 108 0.95 1.11 -13.86
N ALA A 109 0.57 2.38 -13.94
CA ALA A 109 0.16 3.03 -15.19
C ALA A 109 1.30 3.08 -16.23
N GLU A 110 2.53 3.38 -15.81
CA GLU A 110 3.70 3.31 -16.69
C GLU A 110 3.91 1.91 -17.26
N ARG A 111 3.74 0.86 -16.44
CA ARG A 111 3.87 -0.54 -16.88
C ARG A 111 2.75 -1.00 -17.81
N GLU A 112 1.55 -0.43 -17.69
CA GLU A 112 0.45 -0.66 -18.62
C GLU A 112 0.75 -0.04 -19.99
N SER A 113 1.37 1.15 -20.02
CA SER A 113 1.72 1.83 -21.28
C SER A 113 2.89 1.23 -22.05
N GLN A 114 3.72 0.41 -21.39
CA GLN A 114 4.91 -0.25 -21.96
C GLN A 114 4.64 -1.71 -22.42
N GLN A 115 3.43 -2.22 -22.21
CA GLN A 115 2.97 -3.54 -22.67
C GLN A 115 2.08 -3.41 -23.90
#